data_AF-X1JYK0-F1
#
_entry.id   AF-X1JYK0-F1
#
_cell.length_a   1.000
_cell.length_b   1.000
_cell.length_c   1.000
_cell.angle_alpha   90.00
_cell.angle_beta   90.00
_cell.angle_gamma   90.00
#
_symmetry.space_group_name_H-M   'P 1'
#
loop_
_entity.id
_entity.type
_entity.pdbx_description
1 polymer ?
#
loop_
_entity_poly.entity_id
_entity_poly.type
_entity_poly.pdbx_seq_one_letter_code
_entity_poly.pdbx_strand_id
1 'polypeptide(L)'
;VEVKDGPVMEEVIEGEKVNLFDFPAPQFYPQDGGRFIGTAAFLITQDPETGWTNLGTYRMQILDEKSAGVQIIKGKHADFMLEKYKKMGKMMPAAAVVGCDPVNFFVSSTLISAETDEYDVIGALRGEPVEIIKSDLTGLKLPANAEIILEGEIDPVNLRPEGPLGEYTGYYSGKAKWGLPKTWLNVKRVLRRKKPIFLATTVGLPVGDIHMVQSLNRTATLWTDLETFRT
;
A
#
# COMPACT_ATOMS: atom_id res chain seq x y z
N VAL A 1 7.78 17.97 1.41
CA VAL A 1 9.02 18.67 0.99
C VAL A 1 9.90 17.69 0.25
N GLU A 2 10.38 18.04 -0.93
CA GLU A 2 11.28 17.15 -1.70
C GLU A 2 12.71 17.24 -1.15
N VAL A 3 13.31 16.08 -0.87
CA VAL A 3 14.69 15.92 -0.42
C VAL A 3 15.45 15.04 -1.40
N LYS A 4 16.78 15.16 -1.43
CA LYS A 4 17.64 14.43 -2.38
C LYS A 4 17.91 12.97 -1.98
N ASP A 5 17.81 12.67 -0.69
CA ASP A 5 18.16 11.39 -0.10
C ASP A 5 17.40 11.22 1.23
N GLY A 6 17.44 10.02 1.81
CA GLY A 6 16.83 9.72 3.10
C GLY A 6 17.20 8.33 3.61
N PRO A 7 16.87 8.01 4.88
CA PRO A 7 17.23 6.72 5.48
C PRO A 7 16.80 5.49 4.66
N VAL A 8 15.68 5.57 3.94
CA VAL A 8 15.21 4.45 3.11
C VAL A 8 16.17 4.08 1.97
N MET A 9 17.08 4.96 1.57
CA MET A 9 18.05 4.71 0.51
C MET A 9 19.39 4.15 0.99
N GLU A 10 19.52 3.81 2.29
CA GLU A 10 20.75 3.21 2.82
C GLU A 10 21.16 1.93 2.09
N GLU A 11 20.18 1.15 1.61
CA GLU A 11 20.37 0.02 0.70
C GLU A 11 19.43 0.09 -0.50
N VAL A 12 20.01 -0.01 -1.69
CA VAL A 12 19.30 -0.06 -2.97
C VAL A 12 19.56 -1.42 -3.62
N ILE A 13 18.50 -2.20 -3.82
CA ILE A 13 18.56 -3.56 -4.37
C ILE A 13 17.80 -3.57 -5.68
N GLU A 14 18.47 -3.92 -6.78
CA GLU A 14 17.91 -3.86 -8.14
C GLU A 14 18.14 -5.15 -8.93
N GLY A 15 17.33 -5.33 -9.98
CA GLY A 15 17.54 -6.34 -11.02
C GLY A 15 17.39 -7.77 -10.49
N GLU A 16 18.43 -8.59 -10.66
CA GLU A 16 18.42 -10.00 -10.23
C GLU A 16 18.57 -10.18 -8.72
N LYS A 17 19.04 -9.16 -8.00
CA LYS A 17 19.23 -9.22 -6.54
C LYS A 17 17.93 -9.04 -5.76
N VAL A 18 16.86 -8.57 -6.41
CA VAL A 18 15.55 -8.44 -5.76
C VAL A 18 15.00 -9.82 -5.47
N ASN A 19 14.75 -10.08 -4.19
CA ASN A 19 14.08 -11.28 -3.72
C ASN A 19 13.15 -10.95 -2.53
N LEU A 20 11.84 -11.04 -2.75
CA LEU A 20 10.84 -10.78 -1.70
C LEU A 20 10.87 -11.81 -0.57
N PHE A 21 11.43 -13.00 -0.80
CA PHE A 21 11.58 -14.01 0.26
C PHE A 21 12.66 -13.67 1.30
N ASP A 22 13.48 -12.65 1.05
CA ASP A 22 14.49 -12.17 2.01
C ASP A 22 13.86 -11.36 3.16
N PHE A 23 12.61 -10.92 3.01
CA PHE A 23 11.88 -10.19 4.06
C PHE A 23 11.18 -11.16 5.02
N PRO A 24 11.08 -10.81 6.32
CA PRO A 24 10.46 -11.66 7.33
C PRO A 24 8.91 -11.61 7.27
N ALA A 25 8.34 -11.58 6.07
CA ALA A 25 6.91 -11.55 5.84
C ALA A 25 6.25 -12.83 6.37
N PRO A 26 5.37 -12.74 7.38
CA PRO A 26 4.75 -13.91 7.98
C PRO A 26 3.64 -14.47 7.10
N GLN A 27 3.40 -15.77 7.25
CA GLN A 27 2.09 -16.34 7.03
C GLN A 27 1.36 -16.29 8.37
N PHE A 28 0.29 -15.50 8.48
CA PHE A 28 -0.34 -15.22 9.78
C PHE A 28 -1.17 -16.39 10.27
N TYR A 29 -1.85 -17.08 9.35
CA TYR A 29 -2.78 -18.15 9.69
C TYR A 29 -2.62 -19.39 8.79
N PRO A 30 -3.02 -20.57 9.28
CA PRO A 30 -2.78 -21.84 8.58
C PRO A 30 -3.37 -21.93 7.17
N GLN A 31 -4.50 -21.26 6.91
CA GLN A 31 -5.17 -21.32 5.60
C GLN A 31 -4.89 -20.10 4.72
N ASP A 32 -4.00 -19.18 5.13
CA ASP A 32 -3.57 -18.08 4.25
C ASP A 32 -2.95 -18.64 2.97
N GLY A 33 -3.16 -17.96 1.84
CA GLY A 33 -2.62 -18.35 0.54
C GLY A 33 -1.09 -18.31 0.45
N GLY A 34 -0.43 -17.71 1.44
CA GLY A 34 1.02 -17.63 1.55
C GLY A 34 1.47 -16.57 2.55
N ARG A 35 2.70 -16.07 2.37
CA ARG A 35 3.28 -14.99 3.18
C ARG A 35 2.78 -13.64 2.71
N PHE A 36 2.42 -12.75 3.65
CA PHE A 36 1.92 -11.41 3.34
C PHE A 36 2.94 -10.36 3.72
N ILE A 37 3.51 -9.71 2.71
CA ILE A 37 4.50 -8.64 2.88
C ILE A 37 3.84 -7.31 3.27
N GLY A 38 2.58 -7.12 2.88
CA GLY A 38 1.81 -5.93 3.21
C GLY A 38 0.53 -6.30 3.92
N THR A 39 0.51 -6.22 5.25
CA THR A 39 -0.75 -6.12 6.01
C THR A 39 -0.90 -4.74 6.65
N ALA A 40 0.22 -4.13 7.06
CA ALA A 40 0.30 -2.76 7.54
C ALA A 40 1.18 -1.92 6.60
N ALA A 41 0.78 -1.85 5.33
CA ALA A 41 1.51 -1.22 4.24
C ALA A 41 0.57 -0.40 3.37
N PHE A 42 1.11 0.57 2.64
CA PHE A 42 0.35 1.34 1.66
C PHE A 42 1.02 1.34 0.29
N LEU A 43 0.20 1.45 -0.75
CA LEU A 43 0.61 1.56 -2.14
C LEU A 43 0.52 3.03 -2.56
N ILE A 44 1.62 3.54 -3.09
CA ILE A 44 1.69 4.83 -3.75
C ILE A 44 1.39 4.59 -5.23
N THR A 45 0.39 5.30 -5.73
CA THR A 45 0.04 5.37 -7.16
C THR A 45 -0.14 6.82 -7.57
N GLN A 46 -0.14 7.08 -8.87
CA GLN A 46 -0.37 8.42 -9.40
C GLN A 46 -1.39 8.36 -10.54
N ASP A 47 -2.29 9.34 -10.58
CA ASP A 47 -3.18 9.52 -11.71
C ASP A 47 -2.38 9.91 -12.97
N PRO A 48 -2.51 9.17 -14.09
CA PRO A 48 -1.70 9.43 -15.28
C PRO A 48 -2.07 10.71 -16.03
N GLU A 49 -3.23 11.31 -15.74
CA GLU A 49 -3.74 12.50 -16.41
C GLU A 49 -3.49 13.75 -15.58
N THR A 50 -3.71 13.69 -14.26
CA THR A 50 -3.63 14.86 -13.37
C THR A 50 -2.34 14.94 -12.55
N GLY A 51 -1.61 13.82 -12.41
CA GLY A 51 -0.46 13.73 -11.50
C GLY A 51 -0.84 13.64 -10.02
N TRP A 52 -2.14 13.52 -9.70
CA TRP A 52 -2.63 13.35 -8.33
C TRP A 52 -2.04 12.07 -7.70
N THR A 53 -1.47 12.21 -6.52
CA THR A 53 -0.86 11.11 -5.76
C THR A 53 -1.91 10.46 -4.86
N ASN A 54 -1.95 9.13 -4.83
CA ASN A 54 -2.78 8.36 -3.92
C ASN A 54 -1.91 7.45 -3.04
N LEU A 55 -2.13 7.50 -1.74
CA LEU A 55 -1.60 6.55 -0.75
C LEU A 55 -2.74 5.66 -0.25
N GLY A 56 -2.86 4.45 -0.81
CA GLY A 56 -3.93 3.52 -0.43
C GLY A 56 -3.41 2.29 0.32
N THR A 57 -4.06 1.93 1.41
CA THR A 57 -3.76 0.69 2.13
C THR A 57 -4.40 -0.51 1.43
N TYR A 58 -3.56 -1.42 0.94
CA TYR A 58 -3.98 -2.66 0.27
C TYR A 58 -3.14 -3.82 0.78
N ARG A 59 -3.78 -4.96 1.04
CA ARG A 59 -3.02 -6.16 1.42
C ARG A 59 -2.17 -6.65 0.26
N MET A 60 -1.00 -7.22 0.59
CA MET A 60 -0.02 -7.69 -0.37
C MET A 60 0.55 -9.06 -0.02
N GLN A 61 0.26 -10.06 -0.85
CA GLN A 61 0.80 -11.42 -0.74
C GLN A 61 2.10 -11.54 -1.54
N ILE A 62 3.13 -12.20 -1.03
CA ILE A 62 4.29 -12.62 -1.84
C ILE A 62 3.86 -13.78 -2.74
N LEU A 63 3.90 -13.57 -4.06
CA LEU A 63 3.56 -14.59 -5.06
C LEU A 63 4.80 -15.34 -5.56
N ASP A 64 5.93 -14.64 -5.64
CA ASP A 64 7.26 -15.15 -6.01
C ASP A 64 8.35 -14.14 -5.59
N GLU A 65 9.60 -14.36 -6.00
CA GLU A 65 10.76 -13.54 -5.67
C GLU A 65 10.60 -12.05 -6.04
N LYS A 66 9.73 -11.71 -7.01
CA LYS A 66 9.62 -10.35 -7.55
C LYS A 66 8.19 -9.84 -7.65
N SER A 67 7.21 -10.62 -7.22
CA SER A 67 5.80 -10.28 -7.39
C SER A 67 5.06 -10.25 -6.07
N ALA A 68 4.47 -9.10 -5.75
CA ALA A 68 3.57 -8.95 -4.62
C ALA A 68 2.13 -8.78 -5.13
N GLY A 69 1.25 -9.75 -4.89
CA GLY A 69 -0.17 -9.67 -5.27
C GLY A 69 -0.87 -8.60 -4.44
N VAL A 70 -1.47 -7.60 -5.08
CA VAL A 70 -2.08 -6.44 -4.42
C VAL A 70 -3.59 -6.50 -4.55
N GLN A 71 -4.31 -6.46 -3.42
CA GLN A 71 -5.76 -6.46 -3.43
C GLN A 71 -6.34 -5.04 -3.58
N ILE A 72 -6.34 -4.51 -4.79
CA ILE A 72 -7.07 -3.28 -5.09
C ILE A 72 -8.57 -3.59 -5.17
N ILE A 73 -9.37 -2.96 -4.30
CA ILE A 73 -10.82 -3.14 -4.23
C ILE A 73 -11.48 -2.14 -5.20
N LYS A 74 -12.54 -2.59 -5.90
CA LYS A 74 -13.32 -1.75 -6.80
C LYS A 74 -13.82 -0.49 -6.12
N GLY A 75 -13.72 0.65 -6.81
CA GLY A 75 -14.15 1.96 -6.30
C GLY A 75 -13.15 2.64 -5.35
N LYS A 76 -11.95 2.09 -5.16
CA LYS A 76 -10.84 2.80 -4.50
C LYS A 76 -10.09 3.66 -5.52
N HIS A 77 -9.38 4.69 -5.07
CA HIS A 77 -8.64 5.59 -5.95
C HIS A 77 -7.69 4.85 -6.91
N ALA A 78 -6.92 3.89 -6.40
CA ALA A 78 -6.04 3.07 -7.25
C ALA A 78 -6.81 2.24 -8.30
N ASP A 79 -8.06 1.82 -8.06
CA ASP A 79 -8.90 1.13 -9.06
C ASP A 79 -9.27 2.06 -10.21
N PHE A 80 -9.65 3.30 -9.91
CA PHE A 80 -9.92 4.31 -10.93
C PHE A 80 -8.67 4.64 -11.74
N MET A 81 -7.52 4.79 -11.08
CA MET A 81 -6.23 5.02 -11.75
C MET A 81 -5.85 3.82 -12.65
N LEU A 82 -6.03 2.59 -12.16
CA LEU A 82 -5.77 1.36 -12.92
C LEU A 82 -6.56 1.33 -14.24
N GLU A 83 -7.85 1.70 -14.20
CA GLU A 83 -8.70 1.76 -15.40
C GLU A 83 -8.24 2.84 -16.39
N LYS A 84 -7.66 3.96 -15.93
CA LYS A 84 -7.04 4.96 -16.83
C LYS A 84 -5.79 4.39 -17.51
N TYR A 85 -4.87 3.79 -16.75
CA TYR A 85 -3.68 3.13 -17.30
C TYR A 85 -4.03 2.02 -18.31
N LYS A 86 -5.09 1.26 -18.02
CA LYS A 86 -5.65 0.25 -18.94
C LYS A 86 -6.07 0.84 -20.27
N LYS A 87 -6.84 1.93 -20.27
CA LYS A 87 -7.27 2.63 -21.48
C LYS A 87 -6.10 3.17 -22.29
N MET A 88 -5.02 3.55 -21.60
CA MET A 88 -3.78 4.02 -22.23
C MET A 88 -2.88 2.88 -22.74
N GLY A 89 -3.17 1.62 -22.40
CA GLY A 89 -2.30 0.49 -22.70
C GLY A 89 -0.93 0.57 -22.02
N LYS A 90 -0.86 1.18 -20.82
CA LYS A 90 0.39 1.38 -20.07
C LYS A 90 0.36 0.61 -18.76
N MET A 91 1.53 0.15 -18.32
CA MET A 91 1.72 -0.30 -16.94
C MET A 91 1.55 0.88 -15.98
N MET A 92 0.98 0.63 -14.81
CA MET A 92 0.82 1.64 -13.76
C MET A 92 2.04 1.64 -12.85
N PRO A 93 2.85 2.71 -12.79
CA PRO A 93 3.91 2.84 -11.80
C PRO A 93 3.32 2.76 -10.40
N ALA A 94 3.95 1.99 -9.53
CA ALA A 94 3.49 1.81 -8.17
C ALA A 94 4.66 1.53 -7.22
N ALA A 95 4.50 1.97 -5.96
CA ALA A 95 5.46 1.68 -4.91
C ALA A 95 4.76 1.25 -3.62
N ALA A 96 5.09 0.07 -3.10
CA ALA A 96 4.57 -0.40 -1.82
C ALA A 96 5.52 0.01 -0.69
N VAL A 97 4.98 0.68 0.33
CA VAL A 97 5.73 1.12 1.51
C VAL A 97 5.37 0.23 2.69
N VAL A 98 6.36 -0.49 3.23
CA VAL A 98 6.21 -1.35 4.41
C VAL A 98 7.03 -0.73 5.54
N GLY A 99 6.33 -0.17 6.53
CA GLY A 99 6.94 0.58 7.62
C GLY A 99 7.29 2.02 7.23
N CYS A 100 6.72 2.96 7.98
CA CYS A 100 7.03 4.39 7.93
C CYS A 100 6.57 5.00 9.27
N ASP A 101 6.59 6.32 9.40
CA ASP A 101 5.90 6.99 10.51
C ASP A 101 4.42 6.56 10.57
N PRO A 102 3.90 6.15 11.75
CA PRO A 102 2.52 5.71 11.94
C PRO A 102 1.44 6.58 11.31
N VAL A 103 1.63 7.92 11.23
CA VAL A 103 0.63 8.82 10.63
C VAL A 103 0.43 8.51 9.15
N ASN A 104 1.47 8.06 8.43
CA ASN A 104 1.36 7.68 7.02
C ASN A 104 0.40 6.50 6.84
N PHE A 105 0.58 5.44 7.63
CA PHE A 105 -0.29 4.26 7.57
C PHE A 105 -1.73 4.59 8.00
N PHE A 106 -1.87 5.45 8.99
CA PHE A 106 -3.18 5.89 9.47
C PHE A 106 -3.96 6.68 8.41
N VAL A 107 -3.32 7.66 7.76
CA VAL A 107 -3.95 8.44 6.70
C VAL A 107 -4.20 7.59 5.46
N SER A 108 -3.26 6.73 5.06
CA SER A 108 -3.42 5.85 3.88
C SER A 108 -4.54 4.83 4.02
N SER A 109 -5.04 4.60 5.23
CA SER A 109 -6.17 3.71 5.51
C SER A 109 -7.47 4.48 5.77
N THR A 110 -7.46 5.81 5.61
CA THR A 110 -8.62 6.69 5.75
C THR A 110 -9.28 6.94 4.38
N LEU A 111 -10.60 7.18 4.37
CA LEU A 111 -11.32 7.55 3.15
C LEU A 111 -11.20 9.06 2.94
N ILE A 112 -10.07 9.48 2.40
CA ILE A 112 -9.86 10.87 1.97
C ILE A 112 -10.58 11.11 0.64
N SER A 113 -11.06 12.33 0.42
CA SER A 113 -11.73 12.73 -0.82
C SER A 113 -10.81 12.59 -2.03
N ALA A 114 -11.39 12.34 -3.19
CA ALA A 114 -10.64 12.33 -4.44
C ALA A 114 -9.93 13.67 -4.67
N GLU A 115 -8.78 13.62 -5.34
CA GLU A 115 -7.92 14.77 -5.67
C GLU A 115 -7.31 15.51 -4.47
N THR A 116 -7.46 14.98 -3.26
CA THR A 116 -6.70 15.41 -2.09
C THR A 116 -5.46 14.51 -1.93
N ASP A 117 -4.26 15.09 -1.89
CA ASP A 117 -3.01 14.33 -1.71
C ASP A 117 -2.87 13.92 -0.23
N GLU A 118 -2.75 12.62 0.06
CA GLU A 118 -2.62 12.15 1.43
C GLU A 118 -1.36 12.71 2.13
N TYR A 119 -0.30 13.07 1.40
CA TYR A 119 0.87 13.71 1.99
C TYR A 119 0.55 15.08 2.61
N ASP A 120 -0.40 15.82 2.03
CA ASP A 120 -0.82 17.12 2.56
C ASP A 120 -1.62 16.92 3.86
N VAL A 121 -2.47 15.88 3.91
CA VAL A 121 -3.21 15.51 5.12
C VAL A 121 -2.26 15.06 6.23
N ILE A 122 -1.27 14.22 5.90
CA ILE A 122 -0.24 13.78 6.86
C ILE A 122 0.52 15.00 7.40
N GLY A 123 0.90 15.93 6.53
CA GLY A 123 1.61 17.13 6.93
C GLY A 123 0.77 18.04 7.84
N ALA A 124 -0.52 18.19 7.53
CA ALA A 124 -1.46 18.95 8.35
C ALA A 124 -1.65 18.35 9.75
N LEU A 125 -1.77 17.01 9.85
CA LEU A 125 -1.92 16.32 11.13
C LEU A 125 -0.65 16.39 11.99
N ARG A 126 0.53 16.32 11.36
CA ARG A 126 1.83 16.38 12.06
C ARG A 126 2.26 17.80 12.39
N GLY A 127 1.74 18.81 11.68
CA GLY A 127 2.21 20.19 11.76
C GLY A 127 3.55 20.44 11.04
N GLU A 128 4.04 19.46 10.26
CA GLU A 128 5.28 19.54 9.49
C GLU A 128 5.15 18.77 8.17
N PRO A 129 5.78 19.23 7.07
CA PRO A 129 5.66 18.56 5.78
C PRO A 129 6.35 17.19 5.77
N VAL A 130 5.78 16.23 5.05
CA VAL A 130 6.43 14.93 4.82
C VAL A 130 7.64 15.10 3.89
N GLU A 131 8.80 14.61 4.31
CA GLU A 131 9.97 14.51 3.45
C GLU A 131 9.79 13.38 2.43
N ILE A 132 9.85 13.74 1.14
CA ILE A 132 9.70 12.80 0.03
C ILE A 132 10.92 12.84 -0.88
N ILE A 133 11.20 11.72 -1.51
CA ILE A 133 12.21 11.52 -2.55
C ILE A 133 11.46 11.22 -3.84
N LYS A 134 11.82 11.88 -4.93
CA LYS A 134 11.25 11.54 -6.24
C LYS A 134 12.00 10.35 -6.83
N SER A 135 11.29 9.25 -7.07
CA SER A 135 11.87 8.08 -7.72
C SER A 135 12.28 8.38 -9.15
N ASP A 136 13.53 8.05 -9.50
CA ASP A 136 14.02 8.03 -10.87
C ASP A 136 13.52 6.82 -11.69
N LEU A 137 13.02 5.78 -11.03
CA LEU A 137 12.47 4.58 -11.67
C LEU A 137 10.99 4.73 -11.99
N THR A 138 10.19 5.14 -11.00
CA THR A 138 8.72 5.19 -11.10
C THR A 138 8.18 6.60 -11.28
N GLY A 139 8.98 7.63 -10.99
CA GLY A 139 8.53 9.03 -10.96
C GLY A 139 7.70 9.40 -9.73
N LEU A 140 7.38 8.44 -8.86
CA LEU A 140 6.52 8.62 -7.69
C LEU A 140 7.24 9.35 -6.55
N LYS A 141 6.45 10.01 -5.69
CA LYS A 141 6.90 10.65 -4.45
C LYS A 141 6.97 9.60 -3.34
N LEU A 142 8.18 9.18 -2.98
CA LEU A 142 8.45 8.16 -1.98
C LEU A 142 8.75 8.79 -0.61
N PRO A 143 8.24 8.28 0.52
CA PRO A 143 8.56 8.84 1.83
C PRO A 143 10.02 8.54 2.20
N ALA A 144 10.81 9.59 2.44
CA ALA A 144 12.25 9.49 2.69
C ALA A 144 12.58 8.63 3.94
N ASN A 145 11.68 8.67 4.92
CA ASN A 145 11.81 8.00 6.21
C ASN A 145 11.13 6.63 6.27
N ALA A 146 10.77 6.01 5.13
CA ALA A 146 10.29 4.63 5.14
C ALA A 146 11.36 3.62 5.60
N GLU A 147 10.89 2.44 6.03
CA GLU A 147 11.71 1.30 6.39
C GLU A 147 12.05 0.47 5.15
N ILE A 148 11.02 0.13 4.35
CA ILE A 148 11.13 -0.65 3.11
C ILE A 148 10.18 -0.06 2.06
N ILE A 149 10.67 0.11 0.83
CA ILE A 149 9.87 0.47 -0.34
C ILE A 149 10.15 -0.52 -1.47
N LEU A 150 9.09 -1.15 -1.98
CA LEU A 150 9.12 -2.00 -3.16
C LEU A 150 8.63 -1.17 -4.34
N GLU A 151 9.51 -0.84 -5.27
CA GLU A 151 9.18 -0.06 -6.46
C GLU A 151 9.00 -0.95 -7.68
N GLY A 152 8.03 -0.60 -8.52
CA GLY A 152 7.81 -1.29 -9.77
C GLY A 152 6.57 -0.82 -10.50
N GLU A 153 5.86 -1.77 -11.07
CA GLU A 153 4.72 -1.50 -11.93
C GLU A 153 3.63 -2.57 -11.74
N ILE A 154 2.38 -2.18 -11.98
CA ILE A 154 1.22 -3.06 -11.96
C ILE A 154 0.64 -3.14 -13.37
N ASP A 155 0.40 -4.37 -13.83
CA ASP A 155 -0.33 -4.63 -15.07
C ASP A 155 -1.84 -4.43 -14.83
N PRO A 156 -2.51 -3.53 -15.57
CA PRO A 156 -3.93 -3.25 -15.35
C PRO A 156 -4.88 -4.28 -16.00
N VAL A 157 -4.36 -5.25 -16.74
CA VAL A 157 -5.14 -6.25 -17.49
C VAL A 157 -4.92 -7.65 -16.94
N ASN A 158 -3.67 -8.05 -16.76
CA ASN A 158 -3.35 -9.42 -16.34
C ASN A 158 -3.53 -9.57 -14.83
N LEU A 159 -4.07 -10.72 -14.40
CA LEU A 159 -4.34 -11.01 -12.99
C LEU A 159 -3.69 -12.34 -12.59
N ARG A 160 -3.32 -12.45 -11.31
CA ARG A 160 -2.80 -13.68 -10.69
C ARG A 160 -3.62 -14.06 -9.46
N PRO A 161 -3.67 -15.36 -9.11
CA PRO A 161 -4.29 -15.78 -7.86
C PRO A 161 -3.60 -15.16 -6.64
N GLU A 162 -4.39 -14.55 -5.76
CA GLU A 162 -3.97 -13.98 -4.47
C GLU A 162 -4.96 -14.37 -3.36
N GLY A 163 -4.46 -14.58 -2.16
CA GLY A 163 -5.21 -15.09 -1.02
C GLY A 163 -5.45 -16.60 -1.04
N PRO A 164 -6.31 -17.11 -0.16
CA PRO A 164 -7.14 -16.37 0.79
C PRO A 164 -6.32 -15.70 1.91
N LEU A 165 -6.92 -14.78 2.66
CA LEU A 165 -6.37 -14.20 3.90
C LEU A 165 -7.49 -14.10 4.93
N GLY A 166 -7.20 -14.33 6.19
CA GLY A 166 -8.11 -14.00 7.30
C GLY A 166 -8.44 -12.51 7.29
N GLU A 167 -9.72 -12.14 7.31
CA GLU A 167 -10.15 -10.73 7.23
C GLU A 167 -10.60 -10.16 8.56
N TYR A 168 -10.73 -8.83 8.60
CA TYR A 168 -11.29 -8.07 9.74
C TYR A 168 -12.71 -8.49 10.16
N THR A 169 -13.42 -9.28 9.33
CA THR A 169 -14.71 -9.85 9.71
C THR A 169 -14.60 -11.10 10.58
N GLY A 170 -13.38 -11.63 10.79
CA GLY A 170 -13.13 -12.88 11.48
C GLY A 170 -13.15 -14.13 10.60
N TYR A 171 -13.26 -13.97 9.28
CA TYR A 171 -13.38 -15.07 8.31
C TYR A 171 -12.38 -14.93 7.17
N TYR A 172 -12.10 -16.04 6.49
CA TYR A 172 -11.27 -16.00 5.28
C TYR A 172 -12.00 -15.35 4.10
N SER A 173 -11.28 -14.49 3.39
CA SER A 173 -11.70 -13.95 2.11
C SER A 173 -11.39 -14.91 0.96
N GLY A 174 -12.29 -14.98 -0.03
CA GLY A 174 -12.11 -15.80 -1.23
C GLY A 174 -12.56 -17.25 -1.05
N LYS A 175 -12.77 -17.95 -2.16
CA LYS A 175 -13.05 -19.39 -2.12
C LYS A 175 -11.73 -20.08 -1.75
N ALA A 176 -11.68 -20.63 -0.53
CA ALA A 176 -10.50 -21.08 0.21
C ALA A 176 -9.48 -22.02 -0.50
N LYS A 177 -9.72 -22.43 -1.76
CA LYS A 177 -8.86 -23.41 -2.45
C LYS A 177 -7.92 -22.82 -3.50
N TRP A 178 -8.20 -21.63 -4.07
CA TRP A 178 -7.47 -21.17 -5.28
C TRP A 178 -7.14 -19.68 -5.34
N GLY A 179 -7.35 -18.91 -4.27
CA GLY A 179 -7.21 -17.45 -4.29
C GLY A 179 -8.25 -16.77 -5.20
N LEU A 180 -8.18 -15.44 -5.29
CA LEU A 180 -8.95 -14.62 -6.22
C LEU A 180 -8.01 -13.98 -7.24
N PRO A 181 -8.44 -13.79 -8.50
CA PRO A 181 -7.63 -13.07 -9.47
C PRO A 181 -7.49 -11.61 -9.04
N LYS A 182 -6.24 -11.19 -8.80
CA LYS A 182 -5.85 -9.85 -8.37
C LYS A 182 -4.65 -9.35 -9.17
N THR A 183 -4.50 -8.03 -9.20
CA THR A 183 -3.31 -7.35 -9.70
C THR A 183 -2.09 -7.74 -8.87
N TRP A 184 -0.89 -7.58 -9.41
CA TRP A 184 0.34 -7.71 -8.64
C TRP A 184 1.30 -6.58 -8.99
N LEU A 185 2.07 -6.15 -7.99
CA LEU A 185 3.23 -5.31 -8.16
C LEU A 185 4.40 -6.17 -8.65
N ASN A 186 4.90 -5.88 -9.84
CA ASN A 186 6.13 -6.44 -10.38
C ASN A 186 7.31 -5.59 -9.89
N VAL A 187 7.97 -6.05 -8.83
CA VAL A 187 9.02 -5.31 -8.12
C VAL A 187 10.30 -5.32 -8.95
N LYS A 188 10.81 -4.13 -9.25
CA LYS A 188 12.05 -3.90 -10.00
C LYS A 188 13.20 -3.46 -9.10
N ARG A 189 12.86 -2.74 -8.02
CA ARG A 189 13.80 -2.18 -7.07
C ARG A 189 13.25 -2.22 -5.66
N VAL A 190 14.12 -2.44 -4.70
CA VAL A 190 13.82 -2.28 -3.29
C VAL A 190 14.75 -1.24 -2.69
N LEU A 191 14.16 -0.23 -2.05
CA LEU A 191 14.86 0.71 -1.19
C LEU A 191 14.59 0.28 0.25
N ARG A 192 15.61 0.17 1.09
CA ARG A 192 15.41 -0.10 2.52
C ARG A 192 16.52 0.49 3.39
N ARG A 193 16.18 0.68 4.66
CA ARG A 193 17.18 0.89 5.71
C ARG A 193 18.03 -0.37 5.89
N LYS A 194 19.27 -0.24 6.39
CA LYS A 194 20.16 -1.39 6.70
C LYS A 194 19.58 -2.35 7.76
N LYS A 195 18.79 -1.82 8.68
CA LYS A 195 18.11 -2.57 9.75
C LYS A 195 16.62 -2.21 9.74
N PRO A 196 15.88 -2.65 8.73
CA PRO A 196 14.52 -2.19 8.52
C PRO A 196 13.59 -2.81 9.57
N ILE A 197 12.63 -2.02 10.03
CA ILE A 197 11.52 -2.49 10.86
C ILE A 197 10.39 -2.95 9.95
N PHE A 198 10.08 -4.24 10.00
CA PHE A 198 8.95 -4.80 9.26
C PHE A 198 7.65 -4.56 10.04
N LEU A 199 6.83 -3.60 9.57
CA LEU A 199 5.53 -3.33 10.17
C LEU A 199 4.47 -4.30 9.61
N ALA A 200 3.78 -4.98 10.51
CA ALA A 200 2.72 -5.90 10.18
C ALA A 200 1.56 -5.74 11.15
N THR A 201 0.36 -6.06 10.68
CA THR A 201 -0.86 -6.10 11.48
C THR A 201 -1.54 -7.46 11.33
N THR A 202 -2.13 -7.93 12.42
CA THR A 202 -2.97 -9.14 12.39
C THR A 202 -4.42 -8.75 12.10
N VAL A 203 -5.09 -9.59 11.30
CA VAL A 203 -6.48 -9.40 10.86
C VAL A 203 -7.27 -10.66 11.22
N GLY A 204 -8.48 -10.54 11.75
CA GLY A 204 -9.20 -11.71 12.27
C GLY A 204 -10.40 -11.31 13.11
N LEU A 205 -10.76 -12.15 14.09
CA LEU A 205 -11.88 -11.88 14.99
C LEU A 205 -11.64 -10.57 15.78
N PRO A 206 -12.65 -9.72 15.95
CA PRO A 206 -12.55 -8.53 16.79
C PRO A 206 -12.32 -8.91 18.27
N VAL A 207 -11.56 -8.13 19.04
CA VAL A 207 -10.90 -6.85 18.70
C VAL A 207 -9.40 -7.08 18.43
N GLY A 208 -8.87 -6.40 17.42
CA GLY A 208 -7.46 -6.45 17.01
C GLY A 208 -7.05 -5.16 16.32
N ASP A 209 -5.79 -5.07 15.88
CA ASP A 209 -5.16 -3.86 15.33
C ASP A 209 -6.03 -3.14 14.28
N ILE A 210 -6.54 -3.86 13.29
CA ILE A 210 -7.37 -3.28 12.21
C ILE A 210 -8.66 -2.64 12.74
N HIS A 211 -9.25 -3.20 13.79
CA HIS A 211 -10.47 -2.68 14.41
C HIS A 211 -10.17 -1.37 15.13
N MET A 212 -9.01 -1.26 15.77
CA MET A 212 -8.56 -0.03 16.43
C MET A 212 -8.31 1.08 15.41
N VAL A 213 -7.61 0.78 14.31
CA VAL A 213 -7.39 1.74 13.21
C VAL A 213 -8.71 2.19 12.59
N GLN A 214 -9.59 1.24 12.25
CA GLN A 214 -10.90 1.56 11.68
C GLN A 214 -11.81 2.32 12.64
N SER A 215 -11.72 2.05 13.95
CA SER A 215 -12.51 2.79 14.95
C SER A 215 -12.23 4.28 14.91
N LEU A 216 -11.00 4.68 14.58
CA LEU A 216 -10.64 6.09 14.43
C LEU A 216 -10.99 6.60 13.04
N ASN A 217 -10.50 5.95 11.97
CA ASN A 217 -10.68 6.41 10.60
C ASN A 217 -12.16 6.50 10.21
N ARG A 218 -12.95 5.47 10.54
CA ARG A 218 -14.35 5.39 10.10
C ARG A 218 -15.23 6.32 10.92
N THR A 219 -15.02 6.40 12.23
CA THR A 219 -15.87 7.22 13.11
C THR A 219 -15.65 8.71 12.86
N ALA A 220 -14.41 9.13 12.63
CA ALA A 220 -14.10 10.53 12.30
C ALA A 220 -14.78 10.96 10.99
N THR A 221 -14.66 10.17 9.92
CA THR A 221 -15.33 10.49 8.64
C THR A 221 -16.84 10.46 8.77
N LEU A 222 -17.42 9.47 9.45
CA LEU A 222 -18.87 9.41 9.69
C LEU A 222 -19.37 10.63 10.47
N TRP A 223 -18.62 11.09 11.47
CA TRP A 223 -18.96 12.29 12.23
C TRP A 223 -18.94 13.53 11.33
N THR A 224 -17.90 13.70 10.51
CA THR A 224 -17.81 14.81 9.54
C THR A 224 -18.98 14.79 8.56
N ASP A 225 -19.34 13.62 8.02
CA ASP A 225 -20.49 13.47 7.12
C ASP A 225 -21.79 13.91 7.82
N LEU A 226 -22.01 13.46 9.06
CA LEU A 226 -23.18 13.81 9.86
C LEU A 226 -23.27 15.31 10.15
N GLU A 227 -22.15 15.97 10.46
CA GLU A 227 -22.12 17.42 10.66
C GLU A 227 -22.35 18.18 9.34
N THR A 228 -21.79 17.70 8.23
CA THR A 228 -21.93 18.35 6.92
C THR A 228 -23.35 18.21 6.36
N PHE A 229 -24.02 17.08 6.57
CA PHE A 229 -25.43 16.89 6.14
C PHE A 229 -26.44 17.74 6.92
N ARG A 230 -26.05 18.32 8.07
CA ARG A 230 -26.93 19.21 8.85
C ARG A 230 -27.00 20.63 8.30
N THR A 231 -26.03 21.04 7.48
CA THR A 231 -25.93 22.37 6.87
C THR A 231 -26.39 22.36 5.43
#